data_AF-A0A089P2B3-F1
#
_entry.id   AF-A0A089P2B3-F1
#
_cell.length_a   1.000
_cell.length_b   1.000
_cell.length_c   1.000
_cell.angle_alpha   90.00
_cell.angle_beta   90.00
_cell.angle_gamma   90.00
#
_symmetry.space_group_name_H-M   'P 1'
#
loop_
_entity.id
_entity.type
_entity.pdbx_description
1 polymer ?
#
loop_
_entity_poly.entity_id
_entity_poly.type
_entity_poly.pdbx_seq_one_letter_code
_entity_poly.pdbx_strand_id
1 'polypeptide(L)' 'MDDAGGNGVDASGRAGADGRITGTIRKGLASVLVSGRLRGSAGTGRWTLSGLGACAGRWTARRTG' A
#
# COMPACT_ATOMS: atom_id res chain seq x y z
N MET A 1 1.44 -5.22 -20.99
CA MET A 1 1.84 -4.62 -19.70
C MET A 1 0.75 -5.00 -18.72
N ASP A 2 1.10 -5.96 -17.86
CA ASP A 2 0.44 -6.46 -16.65
C ASP A 2 -1.02 -6.90 -16.73
N ASP A 3 -1.19 -8.19 -17.04
CA ASP A 3 -2.38 -8.97 -16.75
C ASP A 3 -2.65 -9.01 -15.23
N ALA A 4 -3.47 -8.09 -14.73
CA ALA A 4 -4.17 -8.22 -13.46
C ALA A 4 -5.30 -9.25 -13.60
N GLY A 5 -4.93 -10.51 -13.82
CA GLY A 5 -5.86 -11.62 -13.95
C GLY A 5 -6.54 -11.96 -12.62
N GLY A 6 -7.83 -11.60 -12.50
CA GLY A 6 -8.82 -12.26 -11.66
C GLY A 6 -8.76 -11.94 -10.16
N ASN A 7 -9.87 -11.41 -9.60
CA ASN A 7 -10.08 -11.12 -8.17
C ASN A 7 -9.51 -9.76 -7.70
N GLY A 8 -9.95 -8.69 -8.38
CA GLY A 8 -9.44 -7.33 -8.31
C GLY A 8 -9.12 -6.82 -6.91
N VAL A 9 -7.84 -6.53 -6.69
CA VAL A 9 -7.35 -5.81 -5.52
C VAL A 9 -7.16 -4.36 -5.94
N ASP A 10 -7.93 -3.45 -5.36
CA ASP A 10 -7.80 -2.01 -5.58
C ASP A 10 -6.82 -1.42 -4.57
N ALA A 11 -5.72 -0.83 -5.04
CA ALA A 11 -4.80 -0.09 -4.19
C ALA A 11 -4.82 1.40 -4.57
N SER A 12 -4.98 2.27 -3.57
CA SER A 12 -4.96 3.73 -3.74
C SER A 12 -4.20 4.39 -2.60
N GLY A 13 -3.60 5.56 -2.82
CA GLY A 13 -2.89 6.28 -1.76
C GLY A 13 -2.26 7.58 -2.23
N ARG A 14 -1.73 8.36 -1.29
CA ARG A 14 -0.94 9.57 -1.55
C ARG A 14 0.37 9.54 -0.79
N ALA A 15 1.37 10.19 -1.39
CA ALA A 15 2.58 10.63 -0.71
C ALA A 15 2.48 12.13 -0.43
N GLY A 16 2.65 12.54 0.83
CA GLY A 16 2.81 13.93 1.23
C GLY A 16 4.20 14.47 0.92
N ALA A 17 4.33 15.79 0.83
CA ALA A 17 5.63 16.46 0.64
C ALA A 17 6.59 16.22 1.83
N ASP A 18 6.06 15.88 3.01
CA ASP A 18 6.78 15.47 4.21
C ASP A 18 7.25 13.99 4.17
N GLY A 19 7.01 13.31 3.05
CA GLY A 19 7.32 11.90 2.86
C GLY A 19 6.33 10.95 3.53
N ARG A 20 5.26 11.42 4.19
CA ARG A 20 4.24 10.53 4.77
C ARG A 20 3.46 9.84 3.64
N ILE A 21 3.36 8.52 3.72
CA ILE A 21 2.52 7.72 2.83
C ILE A 21 1.29 7.24 3.58
N THR A 22 0.14 7.44 2.96
CA THR A 22 -1.16 6.94 3.42
C THR A 22 -1.90 6.35 2.24
N GLY A 23 -2.43 5.15 2.38
CA GLY A 23 -3.20 4.50 1.33
C GLY A 23 -4.19 3.49 1.87
N THR A 24 -4.97 2.94 0.94
CA THR A 24 -5.96 1.92 1.22
C THR A 24 -5.85 0.81 0.18
N ILE A 25 -5.83 -0.43 0.64
CA ILE A 25 -5.96 -1.63 -0.20
C ILE A 25 -7.35 -2.20 0.05
N ARG A 26 -8.12 -2.45 -1.01
CA ARG A 26 -9.45 -3.06 -0.95
C ARG A 26 -9.50 -4.35 -1.76
N LYS A 27 -10.22 -5.34 -1.24
CA LYS A 27 -10.56 -6.58 -1.95
C LYS A 27 -11.99 -6.95 -1.58
N GLY A 28 -12.94 -6.72 -2.50
CA GLY A 28 -14.37 -6.82 -2.19
C GLY A 28 -14.77 -5.86 -1.07
N LEU A 29 -15.39 -6.38 0.01
CA LEU A 29 -15.78 -5.60 1.19
C LEU A 29 -14.64 -5.40 2.21
N ALA A 30 -13.51 -6.08 2.05
CA ALA A 30 -12.38 -5.94 2.96
C ALA A 30 -11.52 -4.73 2.57
N SER A 31 -11.10 -3.93 3.56
CA SER A 31 -10.24 -2.76 3.34
C SER A 31 -9.14 -2.65 4.41
N VAL A 32 -7.97 -2.15 4.00
CA VAL A 32 -6.81 -1.95 4.89
C VAL A 32 -6.22 -0.59 4.71
N LEU A 33 -5.92 0.05 5.83
CA LEU A 33 -5.10 1.25 5.88
C LEU A 33 -3.62 0.88 5.80
N VAL A 34 -2.95 1.43 4.80
CA VAL A 34 -1.51 1.38 4.64
C VAL A 34 -0.93 2.71 5.09
N SER A 35 0.06 2.67 5.98
CA SER A 35 0.82 3.87 6.33
C SER A 35 2.32 3.61 6.33
N GLY A 36 3.09 4.66 6.10
CA GLY A 36 4.54 4.64 6.27
C GLY A 36 5.17 5.98 5.93
N ARG A 37 6.49 5.98 5.76
CA ARG A 37 7.25 7.20 5.50
C ARG A 37 8.36 6.94 4.49
N LEU A 38 8.43 7.78 3.46
CA LEU A 38 9.58 7.98 2.61
C LEU A 38 10.61 8.80 3.37
N ARG A 39 11.84 8.30 3.46
CA ARG A 39 13.00 9.04 3.97
C ARG A 39 14.02 9.14 2.83
N GLY A 40 14.24 10.35 2.32
CA GLY A 40 15.15 10.57 1.19
C GLY A 40 14.59 10.00 -0.12
N SER A 41 15.38 9.16 -0.81
CA SER A 41 15.05 8.56 -2.10
C SER A 41 14.25 7.27 -2.02
N ALA A 42 13.97 6.75 -0.82
CA ALA A 42 13.26 5.50 -0.63
C ALA A 42 12.27 5.57 0.55
N GLY A 43 11.32 4.66 0.58
CA GLY A 43 10.50 4.44 1.76
C GLY A 43 10.00 3.03 1.85
N THR A 44 9.60 2.66 3.06
CA THR A 44 9.11 1.32 3.33
C THR A 44 8.00 1.43 4.37
N GLY A 45 7.07 0.50 4.36
CA GLY A 45 6.02 0.44 5.37
C GLY A 45 5.38 -0.93 5.44
N ARG A 46 4.54 -1.12 6.44
CA ARG A 46 3.79 -2.36 6.65
C ARG A 46 2.31 -2.06 6.64
N TRP A 47 1.53 -3.04 6.23
CA TRP A 47 0.08 -3.00 6.35
C TRP A 47 -0.42 -4.32 6.93
N THR A 48 -1.53 -4.23 7.64
CA THR A 48 -2.17 -5.36 8.32
C THR A 48 -3.67 -5.28 8.05
N LEU A 49 -4.23 -6.34 7.47
CA LEU A 49 -5.64 -6.51 7.18
C LEU A 49 -6.33 -7.06 8.43
N SER A 50 -7.10 -6.20 9.09
CA SER A 50 -7.97 -6.59 10.19
C SER A 50 -9.22 -7.25 9.61
N GLY A 51 -9.48 -8.53 9.91
CA GLY A 51 -10.65 -9.26 9.39
C GLY A 51 -10.42 -10.76 9.21
N LEU A 52 -11.25 -11.40 8.38
CA LEU A 52 -11.46 -12.86 8.14
C LEU A 52 -10.22 -13.68 7.68
N GLY A 53 -9.04 -13.10 7.75
CA GLY A 53 -7.76 -13.72 7.50
C GLY A 53 -6.71 -12.65 7.74
N ALA A 54 -5.80 -12.87 8.70
CA ALA A 54 -4.78 -11.90 9.05
C ALA A 54 -3.76 -11.78 7.90
N CYS A 55 -4.05 -10.95 6.91
CA CYS A 55 -3.12 -10.65 5.83
C CYS A 55 -2.22 -9.50 6.27
N ALA A 56 -0.92 -9.76 6.37
CA ALA A 56 0.06 -8.72 6.60
C ALA A 56 1.01 -8.64 5.40
N GLY A 57 1.52 -7.45 5.11
CA GLY A 57 2.45 -7.24 4.02
C GLY A 57 3.41 -6.10 4.28
N ARG A 58 4.46 -6.03 3.47
CA ARG A 58 5.43 -4.94 3.44
C ARG A 58 5.45 -4.32 2.05
N TRP A 59 5.57 -3.00 1.99
CA TRP A 59 5.82 -2.28 0.74
C TRP A 59 7.15 -1.55 0.79
N THR A 60 7.72 -1.33 -0.39
CA THR A 60 8.90 -0.48 -0.62
C THR A 60 8.58 0.48 -1.76
N ALA A 61 9.07 1.71 -1.66
CA ALA A 61 8.95 2.72 -2.68
C ALA A 61 10.32 3.36 -2.91
N ARG A 62 10.59 3.76 -4.15
CA ARG A 62 11.83 4.42 -4.57
C ARG A 62 11.48 5.59 -5.48
N ARG A 63 12.15 6.73 -5.29
CA ARG A 63 12.10 7.85 -6.23
C ARG A 63 13.01 7.50 -7.40
N THR A 64 12.45 7.37 -8.59
CA THR A 64 13.20 7.35 -9.85
C THR A 64 13.12 8.76 -10.44
N GLY A 65 14.27 9.38 -10.67
CA GLY A 65 14.44 10.61 -11.44
C GLY A 65 15.18 10.28 -12.72
#